data_AF-A0A9P5HQU2-F1
#
_entry.id   AF-A0A9P5HQU2-F1
#
_cell.length_a   1.000
_cell.length_b   1.000
_cell.length_c   1.000
_cell.angle_alpha   90.00
_cell.angle_beta   90.00
_cell.angle_gamma   90.00
#
_symmetry.space_group_name_H-M   'P 1'
#
loop_
_entity.id
_entity.type
_entity.pdbx_description
1 polymer ?
#
loop_
_entity_poly.entity_id
_entity_poly.type
_entity_poly.pdbx_seq_one_letter_code
_entity_poly.pdbx_strand_id
1 'polypeptide(L)'
;MGGVLTASGLKPGWKWARIEKDIPSVCWTPLGKAADVESGKSTKSLPVSGYIVIRRRSHCVTAPPVKSVALVSSSVFDILPRGPVEFRTPLTSLVSRPSSIVSIMTQLLPQSLLTQGLPLISRDADSKPWSFSDRGYYDITPPSEISETEDPFPQPALGSIDKNTEPLVAVIGVGYVGEHLVSVFSNNYNVLGFDVSEARTKQLAQKQEAGSRARFTSKARDLAEATHFLISVPTLLLPDKTIDSSYLRSALSAVGLYARRGATVVVESSVAVGMTRELLGPLAKERGYFAGMSPERVDPGRVEPPAHAIPKVVSGLDDVVPGSLDAIIRLYSQSFDQVVPVSRPEVAEMMKLYENCQRMVCIAYANEMADACLGHNIDPFEVCRAASTKPFGYMPFSPGLGVGGHCIPVNPWYLLSNSPFPLLQTAAEKMTARPAAVAQRAVDRLYAEARDGLRPRVLVVGIGFKRGQSHLANSPGLELAKSLVLTNKVDVAWADPLVKQEAVPQIARLAESDWTVESLEHKFDMVIIAFRQDGLDFDVLDRVQGVHVERWCV
;
A
#
# COMPACT_ATOMS: atom_id res chain seq x y z
N MET A 1 -56.16 -8.25 -17.38
CA MET A 1 -55.86 -7.49 -18.61
C MET A 1 -54.70 -6.57 -18.26
N GLY A 2 -53.46 -6.66 -18.72
CA GLY A 2 -52.88 -7.31 -19.90
C GLY A 2 -52.13 -6.23 -20.73
N GLY A 3 -50.80 -6.33 -20.82
CA GLY A 3 -49.89 -5.52 -21.67
C GLY A 3 -48.91 -4.66 -20.85
N VAL A 4 -47.61 -4.93 -20.69
CA VAL A 4 -46.53 -5.32 -21.62
C VAL A 4 -46.38 -4.35 -22.78
N LEU A 5 -45.49 -3.37 -22.61
CA LEU A 5 -44.87 -2.62 -23.70
C LEU A 5 -43.40 -3.00 -23.77
N THR A 6 -43.09 -3.83 -24.77
CA THR A 6 -41.75 -4.16 -25.23
C THR A 6 -41.17 -2.99 -26.03
N ALA A 7 -40.02 -2.48 -25.61
CA ALA A 7 -39.20 -1.61 -26.45
C ALA A 7 -38.35 -2.49 -27.40
N SER A 8 -38.83 -2.63 -28.64
CA SER A 8 -38.04 -3.15 -29.76
C SER A 8 -37.83 -2.01 -30.75
N GLY A 9 -36.58 -1.70 -31.09
CA GLY A 9 -36.30 -0.73 -32.15
C GLY A 9 -35.05 0.13 -32.01
N LEU A 10 -33.87 -0.44 -31.74
CA LEU A 10 -32.59 0.19 -32.14
C LEU A 10 -31.71 -0.86 -32.81
N LYS A 11 -31.41 -0.63 -34.09
CA LYS A 11 -30.52 -1.47 -34.90
C LYS A 11 -29.06 -1.34 -34.40
N PRO A 12 -28.27 -2.43 -34.43
CA PRO A 12 -26.85 -2.41 -34.06
C PRO A 12 -26.01 -1.89 -35.23
N GLY A 13 -25.13 -0.93 -34.96
CA GLY A 13 -24.36 -0.26 -36.02
C GLY A 13 -23.10 0.45 -35.52
N TRP A 14 -22.36 -0.15 -34.60
CA TRP A 14 -20.97 0.24 -34.33
C TRP A 14 -20.12 -1.03 -34.33
N LYS A 15 -19.42 -1.26 -35.45
CA LYS A 15 -18.34 -2.24 -35.51
C LYS A 15 -17.17 -1.68 -34.70
N TRP A 16 -16.70 -2.47 -33.75
CA TRP A 16 -15.47 -2.23 -33.02
C TRP A 16 -14.32 -2.04 -34.01
N ALA A 17 -13.72 -0.85 -34.04
CA ALA A 17 -12.40 -0.66 -34.61
C ALA A 17 -11.41 -1.32 -33.65
N ARG A 18 -10.91 -2.49 -34.04
CA ARG A 18 -9.74 -3.13 -33.46
C ARG A 18 -8.60 -2.11 -33.57
N ILE A 19 -8.13 -1.56 -32.46
CA ILE A 19 -6.88 -0.80 -32.43
C ILE A 19 -5.78 -1.85 -32.55
N GLU A 20 -5.34 -2.08 -33.79
CA GLU A 20 -4.09 -2.78 -34.05
C GLU A 20 -2.92 -1.93 -33.50
N LYS A 21 -2.00 -2.63 -32.84
CA LYS A 21 -0.76 -2.08 -32.31
C LYS A 21 0.11 -1.59 -33.46
N ASP A 22 0.13 -0.29 -33.71
CA ASP A 22 1.24 0.37 -34.40
C ASP A 22 2.03 1.20 -33.39
N ILE A 23 2.97 0.54 -32.71
CA ILE A 23 4.09 1.21 -32.05
C ILE A 23 5.12 1.46 -33.15
N PRO A 24 5.52 2.71 -33.45
CA PRO A 24 6.59 2.93 -34.41
C PRO A 24 7.89 2.31 -33.87
N SER A 25 8.43 1.36 -34.63
CA SER A 25 9.78 0.85 -34.43
C SER A 25 10.78 2.00 -34.50
N VAL A 26 11.45 2.28 -33.39
CA VAL A 26 12.64 3.14 -33.38
C VAL A 26 13.78 2.35 -34.03
N CYS A 27 14.02 2.59 -35.32
CA CYS A 27 15.21 2.09 -36.00
C CYS A 27 16.45 2.82 -35.47
N TRP A 28 17.34 2.07 -34.81
CA TRP A 28 18.70 2.51 -34.55
C TRP A 28 19.53 2.33 -35.82
N THR A 29 19.88 3.42 -36.50
CA THR A 29 20.94 3.42 -37.51
C THR A 29 22.31 3.44 -36.83
N PRO A 30 23.26 2.54 -37.17
CA PRO A 30 24.62 2.61 -36.65
C PRO A 30 25.34 3.85 -37.21
N LEU A 31 25.95 4.64 -36.34
CA LEU A 31 26.88 5.70 -36.75
C LEU A 31 28.09 5.07 -37.45
N GLY A 32 28.26 5.43 -38.71
CA GLY A 32 29.35 5.01 -39.57
C GLY A 32 30.71 5.52 -39.12
N LYS A 33 31.74 4.81 -39.58
CA LYS A 33 33.17 4.98 -39.34
C LYS A 33 33.63 6.45 -39.45
N ALA A 34 34.41 6.88 -38.46
CA ALA A 34 35.22 8.09 -38.54
C ALA A 34 36.37 7.89 -39.55
N ALA A 35 36.53 8.86 -40.44
CA ALA A 35 37.73 9.08 -41.23
C ALA A 35 38.30 10.46 -40.86
N ASP A 36 39.62 10.50 -40.69
CA ASP A 36 40.45 11.66 -40.34
C ASP A 36 40.24 12.86 -41.27
N VAL A 37 40.25 14.09 -40.72
CA VAL A 37 41.02 15.25 -41.22
C VAL A 37 41.21 16.27 -40.07
N GLU A 38 42.45 16.75 -39.93
CA GLU A 38 42.96 17.73 -38.95
C GLU A 38 42.54 19.20 -39.19
N SER A 39 42.70 19.97 -38.09
CA SER A 39 43.17 21.36 -38.00
C SER A 39 42.16 22.53 -37.97
N GLY A 40 42.36 23.44 -36.99
CA GLY A 40 42.01 24.87 -37.17
C GLY A 40 41.16 25.57 -36.09
N LYS A 41 41.82 26.05 -35.02
CA LYS A 41 41.59 27.27 -34.21
C LYS A 41 40.19 27.97 -34.14
N SER A 42 39.78 28.22 -32.88
CA SER A 42 39.35 29.53 -32.29
C SER A 42 37.88 30.01 -32.32
N THR A 43 37.40 30.26 -31.09
CA THR A 43 36.51 31.35 -30.57
C THR A 43 34.97 31.37 -30.73
N LYS A 44 34.34 31.37 -29.53
CA LYS A 44 33.18 32.16 -29.01
C LYS A 44 31.73 31.94 -29.49
N SER A 45 30.91 31.58 -28.48
CA SER A 45 29.56 32.05 -28.10
C SER A 45 28.33 31.89 -29.04
N LEU A 46 27.36 31.08 -28.60
CA LEU A 46 25.96 31.43 -28.22
C LEU A 46 25.08 30.16 -28.15
N PRO A 47 24.06 30.09 -27.26
CA PRO A 47 23.18 28.92 -27.15
C PRO A 47 22.02 29.01 -28.17
N VAL A 48 21.86 27.99 -29.00
CA VAL A 48 20.70 27.86 -29.90
C VAL A 48 19.63 27.02 -29.20
N SER A 49 18.54 27.68 -28.82
CA SER A 49 17.26 27.03 -28.47
C SER A 49 16.63 26.51 -29.77
N GLY A 50 16.56 25.19 -29.94
CA GLY A 50 15.87 24.55 -31.06
C GLY A 50 14.46 24.13 -30.63
N TYR A 51 13.43 24.79 -31.17
CA TYR A 51 12.06 24.29 -31.15
C TYR A 51 11.80 23.42 -32.38
N ILE A 52 11.23 22.23 -32.18
CA ILE A 52 10.75 21.36 -33.26
C ILE A 52 9.36 21.85 -33.69
N VAL A 53 9.24 22.34 -34.92
CA VAL A 53 7.95 22.64 -35.55
C VAL A 53 7.42 21.38 -36.23
N ILE A 54 6.40 20.75 -35.63
CA ILE A 54 5.65 19.67 -36.29
C ILE A 54 4.50 20.31 -37.09
N ARG A 55 4.62 20.37 -38.42
CA ARG A 55 3.49 20.70 -39.31
C ARG A 55 2.58 19.49 -39.48
N ARG A 56 1.35 19.54 -38.95
CA ARG A 56 0.25 18.65 -39.35
C ARG A 56 -0.47 19.23 -40.58
N ARG A 57 -0.65 18.41 -41.63
CA ARG A 57 -1.62 18.67 -42.71
C ARG A 57 -3.01 18.24 -42.24
N SER A 58 -3.92 19.21 -42.08
CA SER A 58 -5.33 18.96 -41.81
C SER A 58 -6.12 18.92 -43.12
N HIS A 59 -6.86 17.84 -43.38
CA HIS A 59 -7.87 17.80 -44.45
C HIS A 59 -9.10 18.58 -43.99
N CYS A 60 -9.51 19.55 -44.81
CA CYS A 60 -10.66 20.43 -44.60
C CYS A 60 -11.94 19.75 -45.11
N VAL A 61 -12.97 19.68 -44.28
CA VAL A 61 -14.36 19.50 -44.72
C VAL A 61 -15.11 20.78 -44.33
N THR A 62 -15.65 21.45 -45.34
CA THR A 62 -16.32 22.76 -45.27
C THR A 62 -17.77 22.63 -44.80
N ALA A 63 -18.20 23.52 -43.89
CA ALA A 63 -19.60 23.84 -43.59
C ALA A 63 -19.76 25.38 -43.48
N PRO A 64 -20.94 25.96 -43.81
CA PRO A 64 -21.09 27.38 -44.17
C PRO A 64 -21.20 28.32 -42.94
N PRO A 65 -21.07 29.66 -43.14
CA PRO A 65 -20.70 30.58 -42.06
C PRO A 65 -21.91 31.12 -41.30
N VAL A 66 -21.76 31.28 -39.99
CA VAL A 66 -22.65 32.14 -39.18
C VAL A 66 -21.82 33.22 -38.50
N LYS A 67 -22.25 34.45 -38.79
CA LYS A 67 -21.83 35.80 -38.40
C LYS A 67 -20.92 35.96 -37.17
N SER A 68 -19.82 36.65 -37.45
CA SER A 68 -18.97 37.42 -36.55
C SER A 68 -19.73 38.47 -35.73
N VAL A 69 -19.43 38.54 -34.44
CA VAL A 69 -19.50 39.78 -33.65
C VAL A 69 -18.10 40.02 -33.07
N ALA A 70 -17.52 41.14 -33.48
CA ALA A 70 -16.27 41.66 -32.94
C ALA A 70 -16.54 42.39 -31.63
N LEU A 71 -15.66 42.26 -30.65
CA LEU A 71 -15.40 43.31 -29.67
C LEU A 71 -13.90 43.37 -29.38
N VAL A 72 -13.40 44.60 -29.50
CA VAL A 72 -12.00 45.01 -29.54
C VAL A 72 -11.54 45.36 -28.12
N SER A 73 -10.33 44.90 -27.83
CA SER A 73 -9.28 45.43 -26.94
C SER A 73 -9.43 46.86 -26.39
N SER A 74 -9.19 47.02 -25.08
CA SER A 74 -8.17 47.89 -24.42
C SER A 74 -8.42 47.83 -22.90
N SER A 75 -7.47 47.86 -21.96
CA SER A 75 -6.32 48.77 -21.82
C SER A 75 -5.39 48.28 -20.70
N VAL A 76 -4.11 48.64 -20.83
CA VAL A 76 -3.02 48.57 -19.85
C VAL A 76 -3.18 49.67 -18.78
N PHE A 77 -2.79 49.40 -17.52
CA PHE A 77 -2.26 50.42 -16.60
C PHE A 77 -1.28 49.79 -15.60
N ASP A 78 -0.01 50.19 -15.69
CA ASP A 78 0.98 50.15 -14.61
C ASP A 78 0.63 51.18 -13.53
N ILE A 79 0.97 50.90 -12.26
CA ILE A 79 1.49 51.83 -11.23
C ILE A 79 1.90 51.01 -9.97
N LEU A 80 3.18 51.08 -9.60
CA LEU A 80 3.81 50.83 -8.28
C LEU A 80 4.16 52.22 -7.64
N PRO A 81 4.70 52.38 -6.40
CA PRO A 81 5.13 51.43 -5.34
C PRO A 81 4.79 51.87 -3.87
N ARG A 82 5.30 51.09 -2.88
CA ARG A 82 5.66 51.37 -1.43
C ARG A 82 4.96 50.35 -0.51
N GLY A 83 5.54 49.65 0.48
CA GLY A 83 6.85 49.54 1.14
C GLY A 83 6.73 48.35 2.16
N PRO A 84 7.78 47.95 2.89
CA PRO A 84 7.81 46.67 3.63
C PRO A 84 7.23 46.77 5.05
N VAL A 85 6.62 45.68 5.55
CA VAL A 85 6.16 45.54 6.94
C VAL A 85 6.96 44.43 7.63
N GLU A 86 7.78 44.82 8.59
CA GLU A 86 8.40 43.94 9.60
C GLU A 86 7.46 43.77 10.80
N PHE A 87 7.36 42.55 11.35
CA PHE A 87 6.81 42.33 12.70
C PHE A 87 7.87 41.74 13.62
N ARG A 88 8.13 42.48 14.71
CA ARG A 88 9.03 42.12 15.82
C ARG A 88 8.34 41.16 16.79
N THR A 89 9.05 40.14 17.23
CA THR A 89 8.81 39.39 18.47
C THR A 89 9.66 39.97 19.61
N PRO A 90 9.17 39.95 20.87
CA PRO A 90 10.04 40.04 22.04
C PRO A 90 10.11 38.70 22.79
N LEU A 91 11.35 38.26 23.04
CA LEU A 91 11.76 37.34 24.09
C LEU A 91 11.93 38.11 25.40
N THR A 92 11.37 37.63 26.50
CA THR A 92 11.95 37.84 27.85
C THR A 92 11.67 36.62 28.74
N SER A 93 12.77 36.10 29.28
CA SER A 93 12.91 35.11 30.35
C SER A 93 12.49 35.64 31.73
N LEU A 94 12.06 34.77 32.66
CA LEU A 94 12.66 34.62 34.01
C LEU A 94 12.00 33.54 34.89
N VAL A 95 12.85 32.58 35.26
CA VAL A 95 13.01 31.73 36.47
C VAL A 95 12.12 32.01 37.70
N SER A 96 11.50 30.97 38.29
CA SER A 96 11.79 30.41 39.65
C SER A 96 10.72 29.41 40.13
N ARG A 97 11.16 28.49 40.99
CA ARG A 97 10.52 27.23 41.46
C ARG A 97 9.83 27.38 42.86
N PRO A 98 9.13 26.35 43.39
CA PRO A 98 7.86 26.48 44.11
C PRO A 98 7.93 26.27 45.64
N SER A 99 6.79 26.51 46.31
CA SER A 99 6.53 26.09 47.69
C SER A 99 5.18 25.39 47.81
N SER A 100 5.24 24.19 48.38
CA SER A 100 4.21 23.24 48.79
C SER A 100 3.36 23.70 49.99
N ILE A 101 2.15 23.13 50.12
CA ILE A 101 1.48 22.67 51.37
C ILE A 101 0.07 22.20 50.95
N VAL A 102 -0.32 20.95 51.23
CA VAL A 102 -1.60 20.59 51.91
C VAL A 102 -1.42 19.18 52.50
N SER A 103 -1.99 19.05 53.68
CA SER A 103 -1.83 18.01 54.69
C SER A 103 -3.14 17.23 54.83
N ILE A 104 -3.01 15.97 55.32
CA ILE A 104 -3.82 15.35 56.38
C ILE A 104 -5.14 14.59 56.06
N MET A 105 -5.04 13.28 56.40
CA MET A 105 -5.94 12.40 57.16
C MET A 105 -7.03 11.54 56.49
N THR A 106 -6.67 10.26 56.42
CA THR A 106 -7.50 9.04 56.46
C THR A 106 -7.91 8.72 57.90
N GLN A 107 -9.14 8.27 58.16
CA GLN A 107 -9.46 7.24 59.17
C GLN A 107 -10.93 6.75 59.15
N LEU A 108 -11.05 5.42 59.17
CA LEU A 108 -12.05 4.57 59.86
C LEU A 108 -13.43 4.28 59.22
N LEU A 109 -13.59 2.98 58.88
CA LEU A 109 -14.85 2.23 58.73
C LEU A 109 -15.12 1.42 60.01
N PRO A 110 -16.38 1.04 60.26
CA PRO A 110 -16.66 -0.36 60.58
C PRO A 110 -17.87 -0.95 59.82
N GLN A 111 -17.82 -2.27 59.63
CA GLN A 111 -18.79 -3.13 58.96
C GLN A 111 -20.06 -3.40 59.80
N SER A 112 -21.21 -3.58 59.13
CA SER A 112 -22.26 -4.55 59.53
C SER A 112 -23.17 -4.93 58.34
N LEU A 113 -23.89 -6.04 58.53
CA LEU A 113 -24.33 -7.03 57.53
C LEU A 113 -25.70 -6.78 56.84
N LEU A 114 -25.78 -7.28 55.60
CA LEU A 114 -26.87 -8.02 54.92
C LEU A 114 -28.32 -7.50 54.99
N THR A 115 -28.91 -7.19 53.82
CA THR A 115 -30.14 -7.84 53.33
C THR A 115 -30.39 -7.58 51.84
N GLN A 116 -31.05 -8.56 51.23
CA GLN A 116 -31.27 -8.90 49.81
C GLN A 116 -31.88 -7.81 48.90
N GLY A 117 -31.49 -7.80 47.61
CA GLY A 117 -32.26 -7.18 46.52
C GLY A 117 -31.52 -7.03 45.18
N LEU A 118 -31.79 -7.96 44.25
CA LEU A 118 -31.74 -7.91 42.76
C LEU A 118 -30.51 -7.30 42.02
N PRO A 119 -30.00 -7.93 40.93
CA PRO A 119 -28.78 -7.48 40.26
C PRO A 119 -29.03 -6.22 39.40
N LEU A 120 -28.73 -5.06 39.99
CA LEU A 120 -28.32 -3.87 39.25
C LEU A 120 -26.88 -4.08 38.78
N ILE A 121 -26.67 -4.18 37.48
CA ILE A 121 -25.33 -4.14 36.87
C ILE A 121 -24.79 -2.72 37.09
N SER A 122 -24.01 -2.54 38.18
CA SER A 122 -23.28 -1.30 38.43
C SER A 122 -21.81 -1.47 38.01
N ARG A 123 -21.38 -0.44 37.28
CA ARG A 123 -20.03 0.04 36.96
C ARG A 123 -18.89 -0.59 37.76
N ASP A 124 -18.01 -1.32 37.07
CA ASP A 124 -16.64 -1.51 37.52
C ASP A 124 -15.88 -0.18 37.45
N ALA A 125 -15.53 0.34 38.62
CA ALA A 125 -14.60 1.45 38.83
C ALA A 125 -13.18 0.90 39.02
N ASP A 126 -12.71 0.11 38.06
CA ASP A 126 -11.35 -0.46 38.08
C ASP A 126 -10.72 -0.48 36.67
N SER A 127 -10.93 0.59 35.89
CA SER A 127 -10.07 0.86 34.74
C SER A 127 -8.86 1.65 35.20
N LYS A 128 -7.72 0.97 35.44
CA LYS A 128 -6.42 1.63 35.52
C LYS A 128 -6.26 2.59 34.33
N PRO A 129 -5.73 3.82 34.52
CA PRO A 129 -5.42 4.69 33.39
C PRO A 129 -4.35 3.99 32.55
N TRP A 130 -4.74 3.53 31.36
CA TRP A 130 -3.92 2.65 30.55
C TRP A 130 -3.10 3.41 29.52
N SER A 131 -1.84 3.00 29.42
CA SER A 131 -0.83 3.57 28.57
C SER A 131 -0.94 2.98 27.16
N PHE A 132 -1.36 3.79 26.18
CA PHE A 132 -1.40 3.42 24.76
C PHE A 132 0.00 3.26 24.12
N SER A 133 1.08 3.43 24.88
CA SER A 133 2.44 3.40 24.35
C SER A 133 3.01 1.98 24.15
N ASP A 134 2.41 0.95 24.74
CA ASP A 134 2.83 -0.44 24.52
C ASP A 134 2.13 -1.05 23.30
N ARG A 135 2.65 -0.70 22.12
CA ARG A 135 2.23 -1.26 20.83
C ARG A 135 2.70 -2.70 20.67
N GLY A 136 1.81 -3.67 20.90
CA GLY A 136 1.99 -5.08 20.52
C GLY A 136 1.19 -5.53 19.29
N TYR A 137 0.73 -4.59 18.44
CA TYR A 137 -0.33 -4.87 17.45
C TYR A 137 0.04 -4.57 15.99
N TYR A 138 1.34 -4.49 15.70
CA TYR A 138 1.79 -4.82 14.36
C TYR A 138 2.05 -6.33 14.37
N ASP A 139 1.44 -7.06 13.43
CA ASP A 139 1.98 -8.37 13.05
C ASP A 139 3.40 -8.14 12.52
N ILE A 140 4.37 -8.06 13.43
CA ILE A 140 5.72 -8.45 13.13
C ILE A 140 5.65 -9.97 13.14
N THR A 141 5.38 -10.53 11.97
CA THR A 141 5.50 -11.97 11.77
C THR A 141 6.43 -12.22 10.58
N PRO A 142 7.50 -13.02 10.75
CA PRO A 142 7.78 -13.80 11.96
C PRO A 142 8.47 -12.99 13.07
N PRO A 143 8.36 -13.45 14.33
CA PRO A 143 9.22 -12.99 15.41
C PRO A 143 10.70 -13.07 14.98
N SER A 144 11.54 -12.21 15.56
CA SER A 144 12.99 -12.35 15.46
C SER A 144 13.42 -13.62 16.23
N GLU A 145 13.41 -14.76 15.55
CA GLU A 145 14.21 -15.90 15.97
C GLU A 145 15.63 -15.64 15.49
N ILE A 146 16.54 -15.58 16.46
CA ILE A 146 17.97 -15.50 16.22
C ILE A 146 18.34 -16.79 15.48
N SER A 147 18.78 -16.66 14.24
CA SER A 147 19.49 -17.73 13.55
C SER A 147 20.65 -18.15 14.45
N GLU A 148 20.61 -19.37 14.98
CA GLU A 148 21.82 -19.99 15.50
C GLU A 148 22.85 -19.96 14.36
N THR A 149 24.01 -19.39 14.63
CA THR A 149 25.15 -19.41 13.71
C THR A 149 25.60 -20.86 13.60
N GLU A 150 25.13 -21.57 12.57
CA GLU A 150 25.69 -22.88 12.22
C GLU A 150 27.11 -22.70 11.66
N ASP A 151 28.02 -23.55 12.12
CA ASP A 151 29.42 -23.61 11.68
C ASP A 151 29.54 -23.73 10.15
N PRO A 152 30.62 -23.21 9.53
CA PRO A 152 30.87 -23.37 8.11
C PRO A 152 31.09 -24.85 7.77
N PHE A 153 30.04 -25.50 7.29
CA PHE A 153 30.13 -26.86 6.78
C PHE A 153 30.89 -26.89 5.44
N PRO A 154 31.64 -27.98 5.16
CA PRO A 154 32.20 -28.22 3.84
C PRO A 154 31.06 -28.26 2.81
N GLN A 155 31.06 -27.31 1.89
CA GLN A 155 30.20 -27.33 0.72
C GLN A 155 30.38 -28.69 0.02
N PRO A 156 29.34 -29.52 -0.15
CA PRO A 156 29.46 -30.70 -1.00
C PRO A 156 29.98 -30.23 -2.36
N ALA A 157 30.90 -30.99 -2.97
CA ALA A 157 31.60 -30.65 -4.22
C ALA A 157 30.65 -30.68 -5.43
N LEU A 158 29.59 -29.88 -5.39
CA LEU A 158 28.72 -29.60 -6.51
C LEU A 158 29.39 -28.51 -7.34
N GLY A 159 29.62 -28.80 -8.61
CA GLY A 159 30.24 -27.86 -9.55
C GLY A 159 29.43 -26.55 -9.71
N SER A 160 30.05 -25.58 -10.38
CA SER A 160 29.39 -24.33 -10.77
C SER A 160 28.13 -24.60 -11.58
N ILE A 161 27.13 -23.73 -11.43
CA ILE A 161 25.90 -23.76 -12.20
C ILE A 161 26.17 -23.18 -13.59
N ASP A 162 25.73 -23.89 -14.62
CA ASP A 162 25.77 -23.43 -16.01
C ASP A 162 24.37 -23.39 -16.63
N LYS A 163 24.28 -22.97 -17.90
CA LYS A 163 23.01 -22.84 -18.63
C LYS A 163 22.28 -24.17 -18.90
N ASN A 164 22.95 -25.30 -18.75
CA ASN A 164 22.37 -26.63 -18.98
C ASN A 164 21.93 -27.30 -17.67
N THR A 165 22.30 -26.72 -16.51
CA THR A 165 21.90 -27.21 -15.20
C THR A 165 20.40 -27.08 -15.04
N GLU A 166 19.73 -28.17 -14.65
CA GLU A 166 18.27 -28.17 -14.45
C GLU A 166 17.88 -27.18 -13.34
N PRO A 167 16.94 -26.24 -13.61
CA PRO A 167 16.57 -25.24 -12.61
C PRO A 167 15.77 -25.82 -11.44
N LEU A 168 16.35 -25.71 -10.24
CA LEU A 168 15.63 -25.71 -8.96
C LEU A 168 15.55 -24.28 -8.42
N VAL A 169 14.32 -23.76 -8.31
CA VAL A 169 14.03 -22.38 -7.88
C VAL A 169 13.73 -22.36 -6.39
N ALA A 170 14.60 -21.76 -5.59
CA ALA A 170 14.32 -21.46 -4.19
C ALA A 170 13.57 -20.13 -4.05
N VAL A 171 12.45 -20.13 -3.33
CA VAL A 171 11.75 -18.91 -2.91
C VAL A 171 12.03 -18.71 -1.42
N ILE A 172 12.79 -17.68 -1.07
CA ILE A 172 13.18 -17.36 0.31
C ILE A 172 12.18 -16.35 0.89
N GLY A 173 11.44 -16.78 1.90
CA GLY A 173 10.30 -16.07 2.48
C GLY A 173 9.01 -16.41 1.72
N VAL A 174 8.21 -17.33 2.26
CA VAL A 174 6.94 -17.80 1.65
C VAL A 174 5.72 -17.23 2.37
N GLY A 175 5.80 -15.94 2.73
CA GLY A 175 4.64 -15.13 3.09
C GLY A 175 3.71 -14.90 1.89
N TYR A 176 2.94 -13.81 1.90
CA TYR A 176 1.96 -13.53 0.84
C TYR A 176 2.60 -13.50 -0.57
N VAL A 177 3.67 -12.73 -0.75
CA VAL A 177 4.37 -12.64 -2.05
C VAL A 177 5.02 -13.97 -2.43
N GLY A 178 5.74 -14.61 -1.51
CA GLY A 178 6.44 -15.85 -1.80
C GLY A 178 5.50 -17.02 -2.11
N GLU A 179 4.32 -17.12 -1.47
CA GLU A 179 3.30 -18.13 -1.81
C GLU A 179 2.85 -17.97 -3.27
N HIS A 180 2.66 -16.73 -3.76
CA HIS A 180 2.35 -16.46 -5.16
C HIS A 180 3.51 -16.84 -6.10
N LEU A 181 4.74 -16.50 -5.76
CA LEU A 181 5.91 -16.90 -6.55
C LEU A 181 6.04 -18.42 -6.64
N VAL A 182 5.86 -19.13 -5.52
CA VAL A 182 5.88 -20.61 -5.51
C VAL A 182 4.81 -21.16 -6.44
N SER A 183 3.57 -20.65 -6.36
CA SER A 183 2.45 -21.09 -7.20
C SER A 183 2.68 -20.84 -8.69
N VAL A 184 3.31 -19.72 -9.06
CA VAL A 184 3.55 -19.39 -10.47
C VAL A 184 4.71 -20.20 -11.04
N PHE A 185 5.81 -20.32 -10.29
CA PHE A 185 7.01 -21.02 -10.75
C PHE A 185 6.87 -22.55 -10.74
N SER A 186 6.06 -23.12 -9.84
CA SER A 186 5.88 -24.58 -9.75
C SER A 186 5.16 -25.20 -10.96
N ASN A 187 4.54 -24.38 -11.80
CA ASN A 187 3.96 -24.83 -13.08
C ASN A 187 5.03 -25.29 -14.08
N ASN A 188 6.25 -24.74 -13.97
CA ASN A 188 7.31 -24.97 -14.95
C ASN A 188 8.59 -25.53 -14.33
N TYR A 189 8.83 -25.29 -13.04
CA TYR A 189 10.07 -25.65 -12.36
C TYR A 189 9.83 -26.45 -11.10
N ASN A 190 10.85 -27.19 -10.67
CA ASN A 190 10.92 -27.65 -9.29
C ASN A 190 11.16 -26.44 -8.39
N VAL A 191 10.36 -26.30 -7.34
CA VAL A 191 10.40 -25.16 -6.43
C VAL A 191 10.66 -25.60 -5.00
N LEU A 192 11.61 -24.94 -4.34
CA LEU A 192 11.88 -25.06 -2.92
C LEU A 192 11.42 -23.79 -2.19
N GLY A 193 10.28 -23.85 -1.52
CA GLY A 193 9.83 -22.77 -0.63
C GLY A 193 10.54 -22.83 0.72
N PHE A 194 11.28 -21.80 1.07
CA PHE A 194 11.97 -21.69 2.35
C PHE A 194 11.37 -20.58 3.22
N ASP A 195 11.10 -20.89 4.49
CA ASP A 195 10.74 -19.90 5.52
C ASP A 195 11.39 -20.25 6.85
N VAL A 196 11.74 -19.25 7.64
CA VAL A 196 12.18 -19.47 9.03
C VAL A 196 11.04 -20.04 9.89
N SER A 197 9.79 -19.72 9.55
CA SER A 197 8.63 -20.25 10.26
C SER A 197 8.31 -21.69 9.85
N GLU A 198 8.62 -22.64 10.73
CA GLU A 198 8.25 -24.05 10.53
C GLU A 198 6.72 -24.23 10.44
N ALA A 199 5.95 -23.46 11.23
CA ALA A 199 4.50 -23.47 11.17
C ALA A 199 3.99 -23.07 9.78
N ARG A 200 4.59 -22.03 9.18
CA ARG A 200 4.24 -21.55 7.84
C ARG A 200 4.55 -22.58 6.76
N THR A 201 5.73 -23.18 6.81
CA THR A 201 6.13 -24.20 5.81
C THR A 201 5.26 -25.46 5.90
N LYS A 202 4.93 -25.92 7.10
CA LYS A 202 3.96 -27.01 7.33
C LYS A 202 2.57 -26.68 6.78
N GLN A 203 2.07 -25.47 7.06
CA GLN A 203 0.78 -24.99 6.54
C GLN A 203 0.76 -25.05 5.00
N LEU A 204 1.80 -24.54 4.34
CA LEU A 204 1.85 -24.52 2.88
C LEU A 204 2.04 -25.90 2.25
N ALA A 205 2.81 -26.78 2.89
CA ALA A 205 2.97 -28.16 2.44
C ALA A 205 1.63 -28.92 2.44
N GLN A 206 0.77 -28.68 3.44
CA GLN A 206 -0.57 -29.28 3.51
C GLN A 206 -1.54 -28.75 2.45
N LYS A 207 -1.33 -27.52 1.97
CA LYS A 207 -2.16 -26.91 0.90
C LYS A 207 -1.78 -27.39 -0.50
N GLN A 208 -0.63 -28.04 -0.68
CA GLN A 208 -0.20 -28.46 -2.01
C GLN A 208 -1.08 -29.56 -2.57
N GLU A 209 -1.43 -29.41 -3.84
CA GLU A 209 -2.11 -30.46 -4.60
C GLU A 209 -1.15 -31.64 -4.88
N ALA A 210 -1.71 -32.83 -5.01
CA ALA A 210 -0.94 -34.02 -5.38
C ALA A 210 -0.28 -33.83 -6.75
N GLY A 211 1.03 -34.02 -6.82
CA GLY A 211 1.81 -33.81 -8.05
C GLY A 211 2.37 -32.39 -8.23
N SER A 212 2.20 -31.50 -7.24
CA SER A 212 2.89 -30.21 -7.22
C SER A 212 4.41 -30.37 -7.29
N ARG A 213 5.07 -29.49 -8.06
CA ARG A 213 6.54 -29.40 -8.12
C ARG A 213 7.15 -28.57 -6.99
N ALA A 214 6.34 -28.13 -6.02
CA ALA A 214 6.78 -27.35 -4.88
C ALA A 214 6.95 -28.22 -3.63
N ARG A 215 8.08 -28.05 -2.94
CA ARG A 215 8.32 -28.57 -1.58
C ARG A 215 8.72 -27.43 -0.64
N PHE A 216 8.47 -27.59 0.65
CA PHE A 216 8.75 -26.56 1.66
C PHE A 216 9.73 -27.05 2.72
N THR A 217 10.57 -26.16 3.22
CA THR A 217 11.52 -26.45 4.31
C THR A 217 11.78 -25.21 5.16
N SER A 218 12.09 -25.41 6.43
CA SER A 218 12.63 -24.38 7.32
C SER A 218 14.13 -24.57 7.60
N LYS A 219 14.78 -25.54 6.93
CA LYS A 219 16.20 -25.83 7.12
C LYS A 219 17.03 -25.11 6.05
N ALA A 220 17.81 -24.13 6.47
CA ALA A 220 18.58 -23.29 5.54
C ALA A 220 19.56 -24.09 4.67
N ARG A 221 20.13 -25.18 5.20
CA ARG A 221 21.03 -26.09 4.46
C ARG A 221 20.46 -26.67 3.17
N ASP A 222 19.14 -26.82 3.10
CA ASP A 222 18.47 -27.38 1.92
C ASP A 222 18.55 -26.40 0.73
N LEU A 223 18.85 -25.12 0.98
CA LEU A 223 19.12 -24.11 -0.07
C LEU A 223 20.34 -24.45 -0.93
N ALA A 224 21.26 -25.30 -0.45
CA ALA A 224 22.44 -25.72 -1.21
C ALA A 224 22.10 -26.53 -2.48
N GLU A 225 20.90 -27.13 -2.54
CA GLU A 225 20.41 -27.83 -3.72
C GLU A 225 20.01 -26.86 -4.85
N ALA A 226 19.59 -25.65 -4.50
CA ALA A 226 18.98 -24.72 -5.42
C ALA A 226 19.98 -24.09 -6.40
N THR A 227 19.44 -23.59 -7.50
CA THR A 227 20.21 -22.97 -8.61
C THR A 227 19.79 -21.53 -8.86
N HIS A 228 18.53 -21.21 -8.57
CA HIS A 228 17.95 -19.89 -8.70
C HIS A 228 17.31 -19.51 -7.36
N PHE A 229 17.44 -18.26 -6.95
CA PHE A 229 16.99 -17.77 -5.65
C PHE A 229 16.14 -16.52 -5.84
N LEU A 230 14.87 -16.59 -5.43
CA LEU A 230 13.92 -15.49 -5.42
C LEU A 230 13.73 -15.05 -3.96
N ILE A 231 14.11 -13.82 -3.63
CA ILE A 231 14.11 -13.33 -2.24
C ILE A 231 12.88 -12.44 -2.02
N SER A 232 11.88 -12.95 -1.30
CA SER A 232 10.60 -12.30 -1.01
C SER A 232 10.33 -12.18 0.49
N VAL A 233 11.33 -11.76 1.25
CA VAL A 233 11.25 -11.52 2.70
C VAL A 233 10.74 -10.11 3.02
N PRO A 234 10.22 -9.86 4.24
CA PRO A 234 9.78 -8.53 4.62
C PRO A 234 10.90 -7.50 4.59
N THR A 235 10.55 -6.28 4.20
CA THR A 235 11.29 -5.07 4.51
C THR A 235 10.33 -4.20 5.31
N LEU A 236 10.71 -3.84 6.52
CA LEU A 236 9.79 -3.18 7.44
C LEU A 236 10.05 -1.68 7.49
N LEU A 237 9.04 -0.95 7.94
CA LEU A 237 9.17 0.46 8.28
C LEU A 237 9.06 0.59 9.79
N LEU A 238 10.11 1.13 10.41
CA LEU A 238 10.14 1.34 11.85
C LEU A 238 9.28 2.54 12.25
N PRO A 239 8.92 2.69 13.55
CA PRO A 239 8.10 3.81 14.01
C PRO A 239 8.70 5.20 13.72
N ASP A 240 10.01 5.30 13.61
CA ASP A 240 10.75 6.52 13.24
C ASP A 240 10.83 6.74 11.72
N LYS A 241 10.13 5.91 10.93
CA LYS A 241 10.07 5.92 9.46
C LYS A 241 11.37 5.49 8.77
N THR A 242 12.31 4.89 9.49
CA THR A 242 13.49 4.25 8.87
C THR A 242 13.14 2.87 8.32
N ILE A 243 13.88 2.43 7.30
CA ILE A 243 13.66 1.14 6.64
C ILE A 243 14.50 0.08 7.34
N ASP A 244 13.86 -0.96 7.84
CA ASP A 244 14.54 -2.14 8.35
C ASP A 244 14.79 -3.14 7.21
N SER A 245 16.09 -3.39 6.95
CA SER A 245 16.59 -4.32 5.94
C SER A 245 17.15 -5.61 6.54
N SER A 246 17.01 -5.84 7.84
CA SER A 246 17.58 -6.97 8.57
C SER A 246 17.22 -8.34 7.96
N TYR A 247 15.94 -8.56 7.63
CA TYR A 247 15.47 -9.79 7.00
C TYR A 247 16.06 -10.01 5.60
N LEU A 248 16.14 -8.96 4.77
CA LEU A 248 16.76 -9.03 3.45
C LEU A 248 18.26 -9.34 3.54
N ARG A 249 18.97 -8.71 4.48
CA ARG A 249 20.39 -9.00 4.74
C ARG A 249 20.59 -10.43 5.24
N SER A 250 19.71 -10.93 6.09
CA SER A 250 19.74 -12.32 6.57
C SER A 250 19.52 -13.32 5.40
N ALA A 251 18.53 -13.07 4.55
CA ALA A 251 18.30 -13.88 3.35
C ALA A 251 19.51 -13.89 2.39
N LEU A 252 20.12 -12.72 2.15
CA LEU A 252 21.34 -12.62 1.34
C LEU A 252 22.52 -13.34 1.97
N SER A 253 22.64 -13.33 3.30
CA SER A 253 23.65 -14.09 4.03
C SER A 253 23.49 -15.61 3.81
N ALA A 254 22.26 -16.12 3.91
CA ALA A 254 21.95 -17.52 3.62
C ALA A 254 22.28 -17.89 2.16
N VAL A 255 21.93 -17.03 1.20
CA VAL A 255 22.33 -17.21 -0.21
C VAL A 255 23.84 -17.21 -0.37
N GLY A 256 24.57 -16.31 0.31
CA GLY A 256 26.03 -16.27 0.29
C GLY A 256 26.68 -17.54 0.86
N LEU A 257 26.03 -18.16 1.86
CA LEU A 257 26.51 -19.37 2.51
C LEU A 257 26.25 -20.64 1.67
N TYR A 258 25.09 -20.75 1.01
CA TYR A 258 24.65 -22.00 0.38
C TYR A 258 24.65 -21.98 -1.16
N ALA A 259 24.49 -20.83 -1.81
CA ALA A 259 24.45 -20.78 -3.26
C ALA A 259 25.82 -21.07 -3.89
N ARG A 260 25.78 -21.65 -5.09
CA ARG A 260 26.96 -21.99 -5.88
C ARG A 260 27.25 -20.91 -6.91
N ARG A 261 28.52 -20.77 -7.31
CA ARG A 261 28.91 -19.88 -8.41
C ARG A 261 28.07 -20.17 -9.66
N GLY A 262 27.61 -19.13 -10.34
CA GLY A 262 26.71 -19.23 -11.50
C GLY A 262 25.21 -19.24 -11.14
N ALA A 263 24.85 -19.24 -9.85
CA ALA A 263 23.46 -19.10 -9.43
C ALA A 263 22.84 -17.78 -9.91
N THR A 264 21.52 -17.79 -10.13
CA THR A 264 20.74 -16.57 -10.39
C THR A 264 20.04 -16.14 -9.10
N VAL A 265 20.24 -14.89 -8.67
CA VAL A 265 19.68 -14.34 -7.43
C VAL A 265 18.88 -13.09 -7.76
N VAL A 266 17.59 -13.08 -7.41
CA VAL A 266 16.67 -11.99 -7.73
C VAL A 266 15.99 -11.51 -6.45
N VAL A 267 16.10 -10.20 -6.17
CA VAL A 267 15.33 -9.56 -5.12
C VAL A 267 13.91 -9.33 -5.63
N GLU A 268 12.93 -9.83 -4.88
CA GLU A 268 11.49 -9.66 -5.12
C GLU A 268 10.86 -8.73 -4.06
N SER A 269 11.44 -8.69 -2.86
CA SER A 269 11.11 -7.76 -1.79
C SER A 269 11.11 -6.31 -2.29
N SER A 270 10.14 -5.51 -1.84
CA SER A 270 10.18 -4.06 -2.10
C SER A 270 11.37 -3.45 -1.37
N VAL A 271 12.10 -2.55 -2.02
CA VAL A 271 13.28 -1.90 -1.42
C VAL A 271 13.33 -0.43 -1.80
N ALA A 272 14.15 0.35 -1.10
CA ALA A 272 14.46 1.71 -1.53
C ALA A 272 15.31 1.70 -2.81
N VAL A 273 15.24 2.77 -3.60
CA VAL A 273 16.01 2.89 -4.84
C VAL A 273 17.51 2.81 -4.54
N GLY A 274 18.22 1.91 -5.21
CA GLY A 274 19.65 1.62 -5.07
C GLY A 274 19.97 0.47 -4.11
N MET A 275 19.02 0.00 -3.31
CA MET A 275 19.30 -0.98 -2.25
C MET A 275 19.63 -2.38 -2.79
N THR A 276 19.04 -2.83 -3.90
CA THR A 276 19.45 -4.10 -4.52
C THR A 276 20.92 -4.06 -4.91
N ARG A 277 21.37 -2.96 -5.54
CA ARG A 277 22.77 -2.78 -5.91
C ARG A 277 23.69 -2.77 -4.69
N GLU A 278 23.31 -2.02 -3.66
CA GLU A 278 24.10 -1.90 -2.42
C GLU A 278 24.27 -3.26 -1.73
N LEU A 279 23.20 -4.04 -1.61
CA LEU A 279 23.19 -5.26 -0.80
C LEU A 279 23.58 -6.51 -1.58
N LEU A 280 23.04 -6.70 -2.78
CA LEU A 280 23.28 -7.89 -3.59
C LEU A 280 24.50 -7.73 -4.51
N GLY A 281 24.82 -6.51 -4.96
CA GLY A 281 25.91 -6.25 -5.90
C GLY A 281 27.29 -6.75 -5.44
N PRO A 282 27.76 -6.43 -4.22
CA PRO A 282 29.04 -6.92 -3.72
C PRO A 282 29.09 -8.45 -3.64
N LEU A 283 28.03 -9.07 -3.11
CA LEU A 283 27.91 -10.52 -2.97
C LEU A 283 27.92 -11.21 -4.35
N ALA A 284 27.17 -10.66 -5.31
CA ALA A 284 27.11 -11.19 -6.67
C ALA A 284 28.47 -11.14 -7.37
N LYS A 285 29.21 -10.04 -7.22
CA LYS A 285 30.56 -9.89 -7.79
C LYS A 285 31.55 -10.89 -7.18
N GLU A 286 31.56 -11.02 -5.85
CA GLU A 286 32.45 -11.92 -5.14
C GLU A 286 32.20 -13.39 -5.52
N ARG A 287 30.93 -13.79 -5.54
CA ARG A 287 30.54 -15.19 -5.73
C ARG A 287 30.27 -15.58 -7.18
N GLY A 288 30.20 -14.61 -8.09
CA GLY A 288 29.88 -14.82 -9.50
C GLY A 288 28.43 -15.27 -9.69
N TYR A 289 27.50 -14.57 -9.05
CA TYR A 289 26.06 -14.79 -9.23
C TYR A 289 25.51 -13.87 -10.32
N PHE A 290 24.63 -14.39 -11.16
CA PHE A 290 23.75 -13.54 -11.96
C PHE A 290 22.75 -12.88 -11.03
N ALA A 291 22.66 -11.56 -11.02
CA ALA A 291 21.97 -10.85 -9.95
C ALA A 291 21.06 -9.73 -10.47
N GLY A 292 19.94 -9.51 -9.79
CA GLY A 292 19.01 -8.46 -10.21
C GLY A 292 17.80 -8.29 -9.30
N MET A 293 16.79 -7.61 -9.83
CA MET A 293 15.56 -7.24 -9.12
C MET A 293 14.34 -7.48 -10.03
N SER A 294 13.28 -8.02 -9.45
CA SER A 294 11.96 -8.09 -10.07
C SER A 294 10.89 -7.78 -9.04
N PRO A 295 10.27 -6.58 -9.03
CA PRO A 295 9.29 -6.25 -8.02
C PRO A 295 7.99 -7.03 -8.20
N GLU A 296 7.36 -7.41 -7.09
CA GLU A 296 6.00 -7.95 -7.08
C GLU A 296 4.94 -6.86 -7.36
N ARG A 297 3.87 -7.19 -8.10
CA ARG A 297 2.80 -6.27 -8.56
C ARG A 297 1.38 -6.79 -8.33
N VAL A 298 1.18 -7.94 -7.67
CA VAL A 298 -0.15 -8.44 -7.30
C VAL A 298 -0.89 -7.52 -6.33
N ASP A 299 -2.22 -7.49 -6.46
CA ASP A 299 -3.13 -6.79 -5.54
C ASP A 299 -3.81 -7.80 -4.61
N PRO A 300 -3.68 -7.66 -3.27
CA PRO A 300 -4.32 -8.54 -2.31
C PRO A 300 -5.83 -8.73 -2.55
N GLY A 301 -6.25 -9.99 -2.62
CA GLY A 301 -7.63 -10.41 -2.83
C GLY A 301 -8.11 -10.34 -4.28
N ARG A 302 -7.29 -9.86 -5.23
CA ARG A 302 -7.64 -9.83 -6.65
C ARG A 302 -7.14 -11.11 -7.35
N VAL A 303 -8.05 -11.78 -8.05
CA VAL A 303 -7.74 -13.03 -8.80
C VAL A 303 -7.61 -12.84 -10.31
N GLU A 304 -8.09 -11.72 -10.84
CA GLU A 304 -8.05 -11.39 -12.27
C GLU A 304 -7.33 -10.06 -12.50
N PRO A 305 -6.40 -9.91 -13.47
CA PRO A 305 -5.83 -11.02 -14.24
C PRO A 305 -5.06 -11.99 -13.32
N PRO A 306 -4.90 -13.28 -13.71
CA PRO A 306 -4.10 -14.22 -12.95
C PRO A 306 -2.63 -13.75 -12.87
N ALA A 307 -1.91 -14.19 -11.84
CA ALA A 307 -0.59 -13.66 -11.53
C ALA A 307 0.43 -13.76 -12.69
N HIS A 308 0.43 -14.88 -13.44
CA HIS A 308 1.33 -15.08 -14.58
C HIS A 308 1.04 -14.13 -15.78
N ALA A 309 -0.18 -13.60 -15.87
CA ALA A 309 -0.60 -12.68 -16.93
C ALA A 309 -0.29 -11.21 -16.61
N ILE A 310 0.09 -10.89 -15.36
CA ILE A 310 0.56 -9.55 -15.00
C ILE A 310 1.97 -9.39 -15.56
N PRO A 311 2.25 -8.37 -16.41
CA PRO A 311 3.58 -8.20 -16.99
C PRO A 311 4.65 -8.05 -15.89
N LYS A 312 5.64 -8.96 -15.92
CA LYS A 312 6.68 -9.05 -14.90
C LYS A 312 7.87 -8.18 -15.30
N VAL A 313 8.12 -7.13 -14.52
CA VAL A 313 9.27 -6.25 -14.74
C VAL A 313 10.52 -6.91 -14.17
N VAL A 314 11.59 -7.00 -14.96
CA VAL A 314 12.86 -7.60 -14.54
C VAL A 314 14.04 -6.70 -14.87
N SER A 315 15.09 -6.81 -14.08
CA SER A 315 16.33 -6.06 -14.27
C SER A 315 17.53 -6.89 -13.82
N GLY A 316 18.68 -6.69 -14.44
CA GLY A 316 19.95 -7.30 -14.05
C GLY A 316 20.97 -6.26 -13.62
N LEU A 317 21.90 -6.66 -12.75
CA LEU A 317 23.13 -5.94 -12.44
C LEU A 317 24.20 -6.25 -13.51
N ASP A 318 23.90 -6.04 -14.78
CA ASP A 318 24.81 -6.40 -15.89
C ASP A 318 26.13 -5.63 -15.87
N ASP A 319 26.14 -4.43 -15.29
CA ASP A 319 27.35 -3.65 -15.08
C ASP A 319 28.25 -4.22 -13.97
N VAL A 320 27.71 -5.07 -13.09
CA VAL A 320 28.45 -5.79 -12.03
C VAL A 320 28.81 -7.20 -12.47
N VAL A 321 27.84 -7.95 -13.01
CA VAL A 321 28.01 -9.31 -13.53
C VAL A 321 27.31 -9.40 -14.89
N PRO A 322 28.06 -9.32 -16.01
CA PRO A 322 27.49 -9.35 -17.35
C PRO A 322 26.69 -10.63 -17.63
N GLY A 323 25.51 -10.49 -18.26
CA GLY A 323 24.60 -11.59 -18.55
C GLY A 323 23.55 -11.83 -17.47
N SER A 324 23.49 -10.97 -16.44
CA SER A 324 22.53 -11.08 -15.35
C SER A 324 21.09 -10.90 -15.83
N LEU A 325 20.80 -9.85 -16.63
CA LEU A 325 19.44 -9.63 -17.14
C LEU A 325 18.99 -10.80 -18.02
N ASP A 326 19.88 -11.32 -18.86
CA ASP A 326 19.60 -12.44 -19.75
C ASP A 326 19.31 -13.74 -18.97
N ALA A 327 20.06 -14.02 -17.90
CA ALA A 327 19.75 -15.14 -17.00
C ALA A 327 18.38 -15.01 -16.31
N ILE A 328 18.04 -13.79 -15.86
CA ILE A 328 16.75 -13.51 -15.23
C ILE A 328 15.61 -13.60 -16.25
N ILE A 329 15.76 -13.04 -17.45
CA ILE A 329 14.73 -13.15 -18.51
C ILE A 329 14.46 -14.62 -18.83
N ARG A 330 15.50 -15.46 -18.96
CA ARG A 330 15.32 -16.90 -19.22
C ARG A 330 14.50 -17.59 -18.13
N LEU A 331 14.77 -17.29 -16.86
CA LEU A 331 14.04 -17.85 -15.73
C LEU A 331 12.57 -17.42 -15.73
N TYR A 332 12.30 -16.12 -15.88
CA TYR A 332 10.94 -15.59 -15.72
C TYR A 332 10.05 -15.83 -16.93
N SER A 333 10.61 -15.90 -18.14
CA SER A 333 9.82 -16.04 -19.38
C SER A 333 9.15 -17.41 -19.53
N GLN A 334 9.50 -18.40 -18.70
CA GLN A 334 8.78 -19.67 -18.65
C GLN A 334 7.53 -19.58 -17.76
N SER A 335 7.54 -18.71 -16.75
CA SER A 335 6.49 -18.64 -15.72
C SER A 335 5.54 -17.46 -15.90
N PHE A 336 5.89 -16.46 -16.72
CA PHE A 336 5.07 -15.27 -16.97
C PHE A 336 4.85 -15.05 -18.48
N ASP A 337 3.63 -14.64 -18.84
CA ASP A 337 3.21 -14.46 -20.24
C ASP A 337 3.97 -13.30 -20.90
N GLN A 338 4.32 -12.28 -20.12
CA GLN A 338 5.06 -11.12 -20.59
C GLN A 338 6.12 -10.70 -19.57
N VAL A 339 7.38 -10.73 -19.99
CA VAL A 339 8.52 -10.17 -19.25
C VAL A 339 8.89 -8.82 -19.85
N VAL A 340 9.06 -7.81 -19.00
CA VAL A 340 9.41 -6.45 -19.38
C VAL A 340 10.79 -6.10 -18.79
N PRO A 341 11.87 -6.22 -19.57
CA PRO A 341 13.20 -5.88 -19.08
C PRO A 341 13.39 -4.37 -18.96
N VAL A 342 14.08 -3.95 -17.90
CA VAL A 342 14.54 -2.57 -17.71
C VAL A 342 16.05 -2.52 -17.50
N SER A 343 16.63 -1.35 -17.72
CA SER A 343 18.08 -1.20 -17.92
C SER A 343 18.95 -1.45 -16.68
N ARG A 344 18.38 -1.38 -15.47
CA ARG A 344 19.09 -1.56 -14.19
C ARG A 344 18.09 -1.72 -13.02
N PRO A 345 18.51 -2.28 -11.86
CA PRO A 345 17.62 -2.46 -10.70
C PRO A 345 16.93 -1.19 -10.23
N GLU A 346 17.61 -0.05 -10.26
CA GLU A 346 17.05 1.23 -9.79
C GLU A 346 15.78 1.62 -10.55
N VAL A 347 15.68 1.26 -11.83
CA VAL A 347 14.46 1.52 -12.63
C VAL A 347 13.31 0.62 -12.16
N ALA A 348 13.59 -0.65 -11.85
CA ALA A 348 12.58 -1.59 -11.36
C ALA A 348 12.11 -1.22 -9.94
N GLU A 349 13.04 -0.87 -9.04
CA GLU A 349 12.76 -0.40 -7.68
C GLU A 349 11.92 0.89 -7.71
N MET A 350 12.38 1.91 -8.44
CA MET A 350 11.68 3.18 -8.59
C MET A 350 10.29 3.00 -9.19
N MET A 351 10.13 2.14 -10.20
CA MET A 351 8.82 1.87 -10.82
C MET A 351 7.83 1.33 -9.78
N LYS A 352 8.24 0.36 -8.95
CA LYS A 352 7.37 -0.18 -7.90
C LYS A 352 6.97 0.87 -6.88
N LEU A 353 7.91 1.72 -6.46
CA LEU A 353 7.61 2.82 -5.55
C LEU A 353 6.69 3.84 -6.21
N TYR A 354 6.93 4.17 -7.48
CA TYR A 354 6.12 5.11 -8.26
C TYR A 354 4.65 4.67 -8.33
N GLU A 355 4.37 3.40 -8.66
CA GLU A 355 3.00 2.86 -8.71
C GLU A 355 2.25 3.05 -7.37
N ASN A 356 2.92 2.76 -6.26
CA ASN A 356 2.31 2.86 -4.93
C ASN A 356 2.21 4.31 -4.42
N CYS A 357 3.22 5.14 -4.70
CA CYS A 357 3.24 6.55 -4.30
C CYS A 357 2.21 7.37 -5.08
N GLN A 358 2.04 7.09 -6.38
CA GLN A 358 0.96 7.68 -7.17
C GLN A 358 -0.40 7.35 -6.54
N ARG A 359 -0.63 6.09 -6.15
CA ARG A 359 -1.86 5.67 -5.49
C ARG A 359 -2.11 6.42 -4.18
N MET A 360 -1.09 6.60 -3.34
CA MET A 360 -1.17 7.39 -2.11
C MET A 360 -1.62 8.83 -2.40
N VAL A 361 -0.98 9.52 -3.35
CA VAL A 361 -1.33 10.91 -3.71
C VAL A 361 -2.74 11.00 -4.28
N CYS A 362 -3.14 10.08 -5.15
CA CYS A 362 -4.49 10.08 -5.72
C CYS A 362 -5.57 9.82 -4.67
N ILE A 363 -5.34 8.92 -3.70
CA ILE A 363 -6.26 8.71 -2.58
C ILE A 363 -6.34 9.97 -1.70
N ALA A 364 -5.18 10.59 -1.39
CA ALA A 364 -5.15 11.82 -0.61
C ALA A 364 -5.96 12.94 -1.28
N TYR A 365 -5.78 13.11 -2.59
CA TYR A 365 -6.54 14.09 -3.37
C TYR A 365 -8.04 13.79 -3.38
N ALA A 366 -8.46 12.54 -3.60
CA ALA A 366 -9.87 12.16 -3.55
C ALA A 366 -10.49 12.44 -2.17
N ASN A 367 -9.72 12.24 -1.10
CA ASN A 367 -10.14 12.52 0.27
C ASN A 367 -10.22 14.01 0.60
N GLU A 368 -9.29 14.84 0.09
CA GLU A 368 -9.38 16.29 0.21
C GLU A 368 -10.58 16.86 -0.57
N MET A 369 -10.84 16.34 -1.77
CA MET A 369 -12.04 16.67 -2.54
C MET A 369 -13.32 16.32 -1.77
N ALA A 370 -13.33 15.19 -1.05
CA ALA A 370 -14.46 14.80 -0.22
C ALA A 370 -14.68 15.74 0.96
N ASP A 371 -13.59 16.15 1.64
CA ASP A 371 -13.69 17.13 2.72
C ASP A 371 -14.16 18.50 2.21
N ALA A 372 -13.75 18.91 1.01
CA ALA A 372 -14.22 20.15 0.38
C ALA A 372 -15.72 20.13 0.06
N CYS A 373 -16.29 18.97 -0.27
CA CYS A 373 -17.73 18.83 -0.55
C CYS A 373 -18.61 19.12 0.68
N LEU A 374 -18.08 18.94 1.91
CA LEU A 374 -18.83 19.15 3.15
C LEU A 374 -19.38 20.58 3.28
N GLY A 375 -18.54 21.59 3.01
CA GLY A 375 -18.95 23.00 3.09
C GLY A 375 -19.96 23.41 2.02
N HIS A 376 -20.15 22.58 0.99
CA HIS A 376 -21.08 22.81 -0.11
C HIS A 376 -22.33 21.92 -0.05
N ASN A 377 -22.44 21.02 0.94
CA ASN A 377 -23.52 20.04 1.05
C ASN A 377 -23.68 19.18 -0.23
N ILE A 378 -22.56 18.69 -0.77
CA ILE A 378 -22.49 17.85 -1.97
C ILE A 378 -22.11 16.42 -1.58
N ASP A 379 -22.70 15.39 -2.21
CA ASP A 379 -22.26 14.00 -2.06
C ASP A 379 -20.91 13.80 -2.79
N PRO A 380 -19.79 13.57 -2.07
CA PRO A 380 -18.49 13.39 -2.71
C PRO A 380 -18.42 12.11 -3.55
N PHE A 381 -19.24 11.10 -3.26
CA PHE A 381 -19.30 9.89 -4.08
C PHE A 381 -20.04 10.13 -5.40
N GLU A 382 -21.06 11.00 -5.42
CA GLU A 382 -21.71 11.44 -6.66
C GLU A 382 -20.71 12.17 -7.56
N VAL A 383 -19.90 13.07 -6.99
CA VAL A 383 -18.84 13.78 -7.73
C VAL A 383 -17.86 12.79 -8.37
N CYS A 384 -17.37 11.80 -7.60
CA CYS A 384 -16.47 10.78 -8.14
C CYS A 384 -17.14 9.92 -9.22
N ARG A 385 -18.40 9.50 -9.04
CA ARG A 385 -19.15 8.72 -10.06
C ARG A 385 -19.32 9.53 -11.35
N ALA A 386 -19.72 10.80 -11.24
CA ALA A 386 -19.89 11.69 -12.39
C ALA A 386 -18.56 11.93 -13.12
N ALA A 387 -17.48 12.22 -12.39
CA ALA A 387 -16.15 12.41 -12.98
C ALA A 387 -15.62 11.14 -13.67
N SER A 388 -15.93 9.96 -13.12
CA SER A 388 -15.53 8.65 -13.66
C SER A 388 -16.12 8.34 -15.04
N THR A 389 -17.13 9.09 -15.50
CA THR A 389 -17.69 8.94 -16.85
C THR A 389 -16.74 9.46 -17.95
N LYS A 390 -15.72 10.24 -17.58
CA LYS A 390 -14.74 10.76 -18.53
C LYS A 390 -13.75 9.66 -18.96
N PRO A 391 -13.66 9.30 -20.24
CA PRO A 391 -12.88 8.14 -20.69
C PRO A 391 -11.36 8.39 -20.78
N PHE A 392 -10.88 9.61 -20.52
CA PHE A 392 -9.47 9.96 -20.61
C PHE A 392 -9.07 11.00 -19.57
N GLY A 393 -7.81 10.94 -19.12
CA GLY A 393 -7.22 11.94 -18.21
C GLY A 393 -7.86 12.01 -16.82
N TYR A 394 -8.72 11.07 -16.48
CA TYR A 394 -9.26 10.89 -15.13
C TYR A 394 -9.12 9.42 -14.75
N MET A 395 -8.40 9.16 -13.66
CA MET A 395 -8.30 7.84 -13.05
C MET A 395 -9.22 7.85 -11.82
N PRO A 396 -10.28 7.03 -11.80
CA PRO A 396 -11.20 7.01 -10.67
C PRO A 396 -10.53 6.61 -9.36
N PHE A 397 -10.66 7.48 -8.35
CA PHE A 397 -10.40 7.18 -6.95
C PHE A 397 -11.60 7.63 -6.14
N SER A 398 -12.11 6.74 -5.29
CA SER A 398 -13.22 7.05 -4.40
C SER A 398 -12.70 7.56 -3.05
N PRO A 399 -13.43 8.47 -2.39
CA PRO A 399 -13.13 8.86 -1.02
C PRO A 399 -13.17 7.67 -0.06
N GLY A 400 -12.43 7.77 1.04
CA GLY A 400 -12.45 6.81 2.14
C GLY A 400 -11.88 7.36 3.45
N LEU A 401 -11.79 6.50 4.46
CA LEU A 401 -11.29 6.88 5.80
C LEU A 401 -9.78 7.15 5.86
N GLY A 402 -9.02 6.61 4.91
CA GLY A 402 -7.58 6.66 4.92
C GLY A 402 -7.00 5.58 4.02
N VAL A 403 -5.74 5.22 4.27
CA VAL A 403 -5.00 4.24 3.48
C VAL A 403 -4.50 3.14 4.42
N GLY A 404 -4.75 1.87 4.05
CA GLY A 404 -4.27 0.72 4.81
C GLY A 404 -3.47 -0.28 3.99
N GLY A 405 -3.11 -1.38 4.65
CA GLY A 405 -2.33 -2.48 4.08
C GLY A 405 -0.82 -2.31 4.25
N HIS A 406 -0.08 -3.24 3.67
CA HIS A 406 1.38 -3.36 3.88
C HIS A 406 2.22 -2.47 2.96
N CYS A 407 1.68 -2.02 1.82
CA CYS A 407 2.48 -1.34 0.80
C CYS A 407 2.19 0.16 0.69
N ILE A 408 0.91 0.56 0.55
CA ILE A 408 0.59 1.95 0.21
C ILE A 408 0.93 2.93 1.35
N PRO A 409 0.67 2.62 2.64
CA PRO A 409 1.10 3.47 3.75
C PRO A 409 2.62 3.48 3.98
N VAL A 410 3.35 2.49 3.44
CA VAL A 410 4.74 2.20 3.78
C VAL A 410 5.72 2.69 2.70
N ASN A 411 5.48 2.31 1.44
CA ASN A 411 6.38 2.61 0.32
C ASN A 411 6.66 4.10 0.06
N PRO A 412 5.78 5.07 0.39
CA PRO A 412 6.16 6.48 0.35
C PRO A 412 7.45 6.79 1.11
N TRP A 413 7.65 6.17 2.27
CA TRP A 413 8.84 6.38 3.09
C TRP A 413 10.10 5.75 2.48
N TYR A 414 9.96 4.75 1.62
CA TYR A 414 11.08 4.14 0.90
C TYR A 414 11.62 5.07 -0.18
N LEU A 415 10.73 5.84 -0.80
CA LEU A 415 11.12 6.86 -1.76
C LEU A 415 11.67 8.10 -1.05
N LEU A 416 11.06 8.48 0.09
CA LEU A 416 11.50 9.61 0.90
C LEU A 416 12.86 9.40 1.60
N SER A 417 13.30 8.15 1.76
CA SER A 417 14.57 7.85 2.45
C SER A 417 15.81 8.34 1.68
N ASN A 418 15.69 8.57 0.37
CA ASN A 418 16.81 9.03 -0.45
C ASN A 418 16.45 10.18 -1.42
N SER A 419 15.19 10.63 -1.44
CA SER A 419 14.73 11.67 -2.35
C SER A 419 13.65 12.56 -1.73
N PRO A 420 13.73 13.90 -1.85
CA PRO A 420 12.70 14.79 -1.33
C PRO A 420 11.46 14.80 -2.24
N PHE A 421 10.29 14.47 -1.69
CA PHE A 421 8.99 14.53 -2.38
C PHE A 421 7.94 15.22 -1.48
N PRO A 422 7.89 16.55 -1.43
CA PRO A 422 7.04 17.28 -0.48
C PRO A 422 5.55 16.96 -0.63
N LEU A 423 5.03 16.86 -1.86
CA LEU A 423 3.64 16.49 -2.12
C LEU A 423 3.31 15.09 -1.58
N LEU A 424 4.20 14.12 -1.83
CA LEU A 424 4.03 12.75 -1.37
C LEU A 424 4.08 12.65 0.15
N GLN A 425 5.02 13.37 0.78
CA GLN A 425 5.15 13.42 2.23
C GLN A 425 3.87 13.99 2.86
N THR A 426 3.39 15.13 2.36
CA THR A 426 2.13 15.73 2.84
C THR A 426 0.95 14.77 2.66
N ALA A 427 0.85 14.10 1.50
CA ALA A 427 -0.19 13.11 1.26
C ALA A 427 -0.12 11.95 2.27
N ALA A 428 1.05 11.37 2.49
CA ALA A 428 1.23 10.25 3.43
C ALA A 428 0.89 10.66 4.88
N GLU A 429 1.34 11.82 5.33
CA GLU A 429 1.07 12.35 6.67
C GLU A 429 -0.42 12.67 6.86
N LYS A 430 -1.06 13.31 5.88
CA LYS A 430 -2.50 13.60 5.90
C LYS A 430 -3.34 12.32 5.92
N MET A 431 -2.98 11.31 5.14
CA MET A 431 -3.70 10.03 5.13
C MET A 431 -3.53 9.24 6.42
N THR A 432 -2.36 9.35 7.05
CA THR A 432 -2.12 8.78 8.39
C THR A 432 -2.98 9.46 9.45
N ALA A 433 -3.09 10.79 9.41
CA ALA A 433 -3.86 11.56 10.39
C ALA A 433 -5.40 11.52 10.17
N ARG A 434 -5.85 11.14 8.96
CA ARG A 434 -7.25 11.23 8.56
C ARG A 434 -8.22 10.45 9.47
N PRO A 435 -7.97 9.18 9.86
CA PRO A 435 -8.91 8.44 10.72
C PRO A 435 -9.17 9.15 12.05
N ALA A 436 -8.13 9.72 12.68
CA ALA A 436 -8.27 10.48 13.91
C ALA A 436 -9.08 11.78 13.72
N ALA A 437 -8.87 12.48 12.61
CA ALA A 437 -9.66 13.66 12.27
C ALA A 437 -11.14 13.33 12.04
N VAL A 438 -11.43 12.21 11.36
CA VAL A 438 -12.81 11.72 11.18
C VAL A 438 -13.44 11.33 12.52
N ALA A 439 -12.71 10.63 13.40
CA ALA A 439 -13.16 10.30 14.75
C ALA A 439 -13.57 11.56 15.52
N GLN A 440 -12.74 12.60 15.49
CA GLN A 440 -13.05 13.86 16.17
C GLN A 440 -14.32 14.51 15.61
N ARG A 441 -14.50 14.54 14.28
CA ARG A 441 -15.72 15.07 13.66
C ARG A 441 -16.97 14.29 14.06
N ALA A 442 -16.89 12.96 14.13
CA ALA A 442 -17.99 12.11 14.57
C ALA A 442 -18.40 12.42 16.01
N VAL A 443 -17.41 12.58 16.91
CA VAL A 443 -17.65 12.98 18.31
C VAL A 443 -18.27 14.37 18.38
N ASP A 444 -17.73 15.35 17.66
CA ASP A 444 -18.25 16.73 17.68
C ASP A 444 -19.70 16.79 17.20
N ARG A 445 -20.04 16.02 16.16
CA ARG A 445 -21.41 15.89 15.66
C ARG A 445 -22.36 15.30 16.72
N LEU A 446 -21.99 14.16 17.30
CA LEU A 446 -22.80 13.49 18.32
C LEU A 446 -23.05 14.40 19.52
N TYR A 447 -22.05 15.19 19.95
CA TYR A 447 -22.19 16.13 21.07
C TYR A 447 -22.94 17.42 20.73
N ALA A 448 -22.98 17.84 19.46
CA ALA A 448 -23.82 18.96 19.03
C ALA A 448 -25.32 18.61 19.08
N GLU A 449 -25.65 17.32 18.93
CA GLU A 449 -27.02 16.80 18.92
C GLU A 449 -27.43 16.18 20.27
N ALA A 450 -26.46 15.83 21.12
CA ALA A 450 -26.69 15.21 22.43
C ALA A 450 -27.53 16.11 23.34
N ARG A 451 -28.64 15.56 23.84
CA ARG A 451 -29.56 16.28 24.73
C ARG A 451 -29.43 15.93 26.20
N ASP A 452 -28.68 14.89 26.56
CA ASP A 452 -28.53 14.45 27.95
C ASP A 452 -27.15 13.82 28.19
N GLY A 453 -26.70 13.82 29.46
CA GLY A 453 -25.35 13.42 29.90
C GLY A 453 -24.96 11.94 29.76
N LEU A 454 -25.51 11.23 28.77
CA LEU A 454 -25.12 9.88 28.40
C LEU A 454 -23.99 9.91 27.35
N ARG A 455 -23.09 8.92 27.42
CA ARG A 455 -22.01 8.77 26.43
C ARG A 455 -22.60 8.18 25.13
N PRO A 456 -22.42 8.82 23.97
CA PRO A 456 -22.88 8.26 22.70
C PRO A 456 -22.15 6.95 22.37
N ARG A 457 -22.86 6.03 21.72
CA ARG A 457 -22.37 4.70 21.34
C ARG A 457 -22.16 4.64 19.82
N VAL A 458 -20.95 4.28 19.41
CA VAL A 458 -20.52 4.28 18.01
C VAL A 458 -20.12 2.86 17.59
N LEU A 459 -20.66 2.40 16.46
CA LEU A 459 -20.25 1.16 15.81
C LEU A 459 -19.37 1.46 14.60
N VAL A 460 -18.15 0.90 14.57
CA VAL A 460 -17.26 0.96 13.40
C VAL A 460 -17.34 -0.34 12.60
N VAL A 461 -17.73 -0.26 11.34
CA VAL A 461 -17.96 -1.42 10.47
C VAL A 461 -16.82 -1.56 9.47
N GLY A 462 -16.17 -2.73 9.45
CA GLY A 462 -15.02 -3.04 8.61
C GLY A 462 -13.70 -2.58 9.23
N ILE A 463 -13.11 -3.40 10.09
CA ILE A 463 -11.81 -3.10 10.72
C ILE A 463 -10.63 -3.76 10.00
N GLY A 464 -10.86 -4.71 9.09
CA GLY A 464 -9.86 -5.13 8.12
C GLY A 464 -9.39 -3.97 7.22
N PHE A 465 -8.16 -4.02 6.71
CA PHE A 465 -7.59 -2.89 5.96
C PHE A 465 -8.20 -2.67 4.56
N LYS A 466 -8.93 -3.66 4.03
CA LYS A 466 -9.59 -3.69 2.71
C LYS A 466 -10.76 -4.66 2.78
N ARG A 467 -11.80 -4.44 1.96
CA ARG A 467 -12.88 -5.40 1.75
C ARG A 467 -12.34 -6.80 1.43
N GLY A 468 -12.89 -7.81 2.08
CA GLY A 468 -12.54 -9.22 1.86
C GLY A 468 -11.23 -9.63 2.54
N GLN A 469 -10.62 -8.76 3.35
CA GLN A 469 -9.36 -9.02 4.04
C GLN A 469 -9.55 -8.94 5.56
N SER A 470 -9.03 -9.93 6.27
CA SER A 470 -9.04 -10.01 7.75
C SER A 470 -7.84 -9.35 8.42
N HIS A 471 -6.84 -8.93 7.65
CA HIS A 471 -5.60 -8.37 8.21
C HIS A 471 -5.82 -6.91 8.65
N LEU A 472 -5.10 -6.52 9.72
CA LEU A 472 -5.27 -5.22 10.38
C LEU A 472 -4.13 -4.23 10.08
N ALA A 473 -3.17 -4.61 9.24
CA ALA A 473 -2.01 -3.79 8.93
C ALA A 473 -2.40 -2.40 8.42
N ASN A 474 -2.02 -1.36 9.19
CA ASN A 474 -2.36 0.04 8.93
C ASN A 474 -3.85 0.28 8.65
N SER A 475 -4.75 -0.52 9.22
CA SER A 475 -6.18 -0.41 8.88
C SER A 475 -6.77 0.94 9.31
N PRO A 476 -7.37 1.72 8.38
CA PRO A 476 -7.99 2.99 8.72
C PRO A 476 -9.26 2.81 9.58
N GLY A 477 -9.99 1.71 9.43
CA GLY A 477 -11.16 1.40 10.26
C GLY A 477 -10.75 1.11 11.71
N LEU A 478 -9.66 0.36 11.90
CA LEU A 478 -9.11 0.11 13.23
C LEU A 478 -8.56 1.41 13.86
N GLU A 479 -7.86 2.24 13.09
CA GLU A 479 -7.33 3.51 13.59
C GLU A 479 -8.44 4.49 13.97
N LEU A 480 -9.54 4.51 13.21
CA LEU A 480 -10.75 5.26 13.56
C LEU A 480 -11.33 4.77 14.90
N ALA A 481 -11.52 3.46 15.07
CA ALA A 481 -12.06 2.89 16.30
C ALA A 481 -11.17 3.22 17.52
N LYS A 482 -9.84 3.07 17.38
CA LYS A 482 -8.87 3.45 18.41
C LYS A 482 -8.94 4.94 18.75
N SER A 483 -9.01 5.79 17.72
CA SER A 483 -9.11 7.24 17.90
C SER A 483 -10.39 7.64 18.64
N LEU A 484 -11.53 6.99 18.32
CA LEU A 484 -12.79 7.20 19.03
C LEU A 484 -12.68 6.82 20.51
N VAL A 485 -12.10 5.65 20.83
CA VAL A 485 -11.88 5.21 22.21
C VAL A 485 -10.99 6.20 22.97
N LEU A 486 -9.90 6.65 22.35
CA LEU A 486 -8.93 7.59 22.92
C LEU A 486 -9.54 8.95 23.30
N THR A 487 -10.66 9.33 22.68
CA THR A 487 -11.36 10.57 23.08
C THR A 487 -11.95 10.51 24.48
N ASN A 488 -12.19 9.31 25.02
CA ASN A 488 -12.94 9.06 26.27
C ASN A 488 -14.34 9.71 26.33
N LYS A 489 -14.91 10.05 25.17
CA LYS A 489 -16.21 10.73 25.06
C LYS A 489 -17.32 9.78 24.59
N VAL A 490 -16.99 8.78 23.79
CA VAL A 490 -17.94 7.82 23.24
C VAL A 490 -17.62 6.40 23.70
N ASP A 491 -18.61 5.52 23.64
CA ASP A 491 -18.45 4.08 23.77
C ASP A 491 -18.35 3.48 22.36
N VAL A 492 -17.44 2.54 22.14
CA VAL A 492 -17.10 2.06 20.79
C VAL A 492 -17.23 0.55 20.71
N ALA A 493 -17.89 0.07 19.66
CA ALA A 493 -17.87 -1.33 19.23
C ALA A 493 -17.45 -1.40 17.76
N TRP A 494 -17.14 -2.60 17.28
CA TRP A 494 -16.87 -2.84 15.85
C TRP A 494 -17.59 -4.06 15.29
N ALA A 495 -17.80 -4.09 13.98
CA ALA A 495 -18.38 -5.22 13.26
C ALA A 495 -17.54 -5.56 12.02
N ASP A 496 -17.00 -6.77 11.97
CA ASP A 496 -16.27 -7.32 10.83
C ASP A 496 -16.25 -8.85 10.90
N PRO A 497 -17.00 -9.57 10.05
CA PRO A 497 -17.07 -11.03 10.12
C PRO A 497 -15.73 -11.73 9.90
N LEU A 498 -14.81 -11.08 9.18
CA LEU A 498 -13.53 -11.66 8.77
C LEU A 498 -12.47 -11.53 9.87
N VAL A 499 -12.65 -10.63 10.83
CA VAL A 499 -11.69 -10.35 11.91
C VAL A 499 -12.21 -10.90 13.22
N LYS A 500 -11.47 -11.80 13.87
CA LYS A 500 -11.89 -12.39 15.15
C LYS A 500 -11.74 -11.44 16.33
N GLN A 501 -12.54 -11.61 17.38
CA GLN A 501 -12.49 -10.76 18.59
C GLN A 501 -11.10 -10.70 19.22
N GLU A 502 -10.35 -11.80 19.17
CA GLU A 502 -9.00 -11.91 19.73
C GLU A 502 -7.99 -10.99 19.02
N ALA A 503 -8.30 -10.54 17.80
CA ALA A 503 -7.49 -9.61 17.03
C ALA A 503 -7.75 -8.12 17.40
N VAL A 504 -8.77 -7.81 18.21
CA VAL A 504 -8.95 -6.47 18.83
C VAL A 504 -9.64 -6.65 20.19
N PRO A 505 -8.98 -7.26 21.19
CA PRO A 505 -9.65 -7.64 22.44
C PRO A 505 -10.09 -6.44 23.29
N GLN A 506 -9.56 -5.24 23.01
CA GLN A 506 -9.84 -4.03 23.78
C GLN A 506 -11.14 -3.33 23.38
N ILE A 507 -11.72 -3.68 22.22
CA ILE A 507 -12.96 -3.09 21.71
C ILE A 507 -13.92 -4.23 21.41
N ALA A 508 -15.16 -4.13 21.89
CA ALA A 508 -16.14 -5.20 21.73
C ALA A 508 -16.54 -5.37 20.25
N ARG A 509 -16.51 -6.62 19.77
CA ARG A 509 -17.06 -7.04 18.48
C ARG A 509 -18.57 -7.25 18.62
N LEU A 510 -19.33 -6.67 17.72
CA LEU A 510 -20.74 -6.99 17.53
C LEU A 510 -20.88 -8.35 16.84
N ALA A 511 -21.67 -9.25 17.44
CA ALA A 511 -21.96 -10.55 16.84
C ALA A 511 -22.83 -10.41 15.58
N GLU A 512 -22.68 -11.30 14.62
CA GLU A 512 -23.46 -11.29 13.37
C GLU A 512 -24.97 -11.44 13.64
N SER A 513 -25.35 -12.19 14.69
CA SER A 513 -26.75 -12.33 15.11
C SER A 513 -27.37 -11.01 15.56
N ASP A 514 -26.55 -10.05 15.98
CA ASP A 514 -26.96 -8.72 16.42
C ASP A 514 -26.89 -7.69 15.28
N TRP A 515 -26.56 -8.11 14.05
CA TRP A 515 -26.58 -7.25 12.86
C TRP A 515 -28.02 -7.15 12.29
N THR A 516 -28.91 -6.53 13.06
CA THR A 516 -30.32 -6.35 12.72
C THR A 516 -30.76 -4.90 12.94
N VAL A 517 -31.85 -4.48 12.31
CA VAL A 517 -32.38 -3.10 12.46
C VAL A 517 -32.60 -2.77 13.95
N GLU A 518 -33.36 -3.61 14.66
CA GLU A 518 -33.68 -3.42 16.08
C GLU A 518 -32.45 -3.31 16.97
N SER A 519 -31.47 -4.21 16.78
CA SER A 519 -30.24 -4.21 17.58
C SER A 519 -29.41 -2.95 17.31
N LEU A 520 -29.29 -2.52 16.05
CA LEU A 520 -28.54 -1.32 15.69
C LEU A 520 -29.19 -0.05 16.26
N GLU A 521 -30.51 0.09 16.14
CA GLU A 521 -31.29 1.22 16.68
C GLU A 521 -31.22 1.28 18.21
N HIS A 522 -31.26 0.13 18.89
CA HIS A 522 -31.21 0.08 20.35
C HIS A 522 -29.80 0.32 20.90
N LYS A 523 -28.75 -0.19 20.24
CA LYS A 523 -27.39 -0.23 20.78
C LYS A 523 -26.51 0.96 20.38
N PHE A 524 -26.81 1.65 19.29
CA PHE A 524 -25.89 2.66 18.73
C PHE A 524 -26.60 3.95 18.35
N ASP A 525 -25.86 5.05 18.49
CA ASP A 525 -26.30 6.39 18.08
C ASP A 525 -25.65 6.77 16.73
N MET A 526 -24.53 6.14 16.38
CA MET A 526 -23.87 6.26 15.08
C MET A 526 -23.25 4.95 14.61
N VAL A 527 -23.35 4.69 13.31
CA VAL A 527 -22.67 3.59 12.60
C VAL A 527 -21.77 4.21 11.52
N ILE A 528 -20.46 3.97 11.61
CA ILE A 528 -19.47 4.43 10.63
C ILE A 528 -18.95 3.24 9.84
N ILE A 529 -19.19 3.25 8.53
CA ILE A 529 -18.78 2.18 7.62
C ILE A 529 -17.44 2.55 6.98
N ALA A 530 -16.38 1.89 7.40
CA ALA A 530 -15.06 1.96 6.78
C ALA A 530 -15.00 1.13 5.50
N PHE A 531 -15.47 -0.12 5.58
CA PHE A 531 -15.49 -1.06 4.46
C PHE A 531 -16.74 -1.94 4.51
N ARG A 532 -17.29 -2.24 3.32
CA ARG A 532 -18.38 -3.21 3.16
C ARG A 532 -17.86 -4.63 3.17
N GLN A 533 -17.52 -5.14 4.36
CA GLN A 533 -16.97 -6.50 4.49
C GLN A 533 -17.97 -7.56 4.08
N ASP A 534 -17.45 -8.64 3.48
CA ASP A 534 -18.28 -9.76 3.08
C ASP A 534 -18.83 -10.47 4.32
N GLY A 535 -20.08 -10.94 4.24
CA GLY A 535 -20.78 -11.59 5.35
C GLY A 535 -21.75 -10.70 6.16
N LEU A 536 -21.85 -9.41 5.85
CA LEU A 536 -22.87 -8.51 6.40
C LEU A 536 -23.90 -8.11 5.34
N ASP A 537 -25.17 -8.06 5.73
CA ASP A 537 -26.26 -7.48 4.92
C ASP A 537 -26.32 -5.96 5.15
N PHE A 538 -25.88 -5.18 4.15
CA PHE A 538 -25.89 -3.72 4.25
C PHE A 538 -27.27 -3.09 4.01
N ASP A 539 -28.25 -3.83 3.49
CA ASP A 539 -29.61 -3.35 3.26
C ASP A 539 -30.36 -3.11 4.59
N VAL A 540 -29.83 -3.68 5.69
CA VAL A 540 -30.25 -3.34 7.06
C VAL A 540 -30.11 -1.84 7.32
N LEU A 541 -29.02 -1.21 6.86
CA LEU A 541 -28.71 0.18 7.18
C LEU A 541 -29.61 1.19 6.46
N ASP A 542 -30.29 0.78 5.39
CA ASP A 542 -31.26 1.62 4.69
C ASP A 542 -32.62 1.69 5.42
N ARG A 543 -32.81 0.81 6.42
CA ARG A 543 -34.05 0.69 7.22
C ARG A 543 -33.91 1.24 8.64
N VAL A 544 -32.69 1.39 9.14
CA VAL A 544 -32.40 1.92 10.48
C VAL A 544 -32.86 3.38 10.61
N GLN A 545 -33.56 3.68 11.70
CA GLN A 545 -34.04 5.02 12.05
C GLN A 545 -33.40 5.51 13.35
N GLY A 546 -33.21 6.83 13.47
CA GLY A 546 -32.65 7.42 14.70
C GLY A 546 -31.16 7.18 14.94
N VAL A 547 -30.46 6.48 14.03
CA VAL A 547 -29.00 6.26 14.07
C VAL A 547 -28.34 7.01 12.93
N HIS A 548 -27.25 7.72 13.20
CA HIS A 548 -26.47 8.34 12.13
C HIS A 548 -25.65 7.29 11.38
N VAL A 549 -25.90 7.12 10.09
CA VAL A 549 -25.10 6.24 9.25
C VAL A 549 -24.14 7.06 8.39
N GLU A 550 -22.83 6.88 8.61
CA GLU A 550 -21.77 7.54 7.84
C GLU A 550 -21.02 6.50 7.00
N ARG A 551 -20.90 6.75 5.69
CA ARG A 551 -20.32 5.80 4.72
C ARG A 551 -19.03 6.36 4.14
N TRP A 552 -17.93 5.63 4.29
CA TRP A 552 -16.61 5.96 3.73
C TRP A 552 -16.15 4.95 2.67
N CYS A 553 -17.11 4.30 2.05
CA CYS A 553 -16.90 3.33 1.00
C CYS A 553 -18.11 3.34 0.06
N VAL A 554 -17.90 2.86 -1.16
CA VAL A 554 -18.97 2.65 -2.16
C VAL A 554 -19.72 1.37 -1.87
#